data_AF-A0A9W8QN09-F1
#
_entry.id   AF-A0A9W8QN09-F1
#
_cell.length_a   1.000
_cell.length_b   1.000
_cell.length_c   1.000
_cell.angle_alpha   90.00
_cell.angle_beta   90.00
_cell.angle_gamma   90.00
#
_symmetry.space_group_name_H-M   'P 1'
#
loop_
_entity.id
_entity.type
_entity.pdbx_description
1 polymer ?
#
loop_
_entity_poly.entity_id
_entity_poly.type
_entity_poly.pdbx_seq_one_letter_code
_entity_poly.pdbx_strand_id
1 'polypeptide(L)'
;MDGLSVAASIIAVVDVSVKIITLCSQYSRAVVNAKADIARLATLLKGLRTTLDHAKALIEAPQGASLSTSHDLQEQLAGCQSTLQELNEKLELGVARASKRRFWVRALKWPFGHGEIEALMSLLERYHGRIMDGLQVDQTMPHFLIPFPRDPDFIPRPAVQVQIREQLTGKASRLALIGMGGFGKSQLAIELAHEVHSSNPEKSVFWLRGNSRATFEASYRSLADSLALPRRHDPKTNIFALTISMCFLVLWRSLQWRPIYPKQAMEKSW
;
A
#
# COMPACT_ATOMS: atom_id res chain seq x y z
N MET A 1 1.82 -19.01 -6.14
CA MET A 1 0.94 -18.33 -7.12
C MET A 1 1.62 -17.03 -7.48
N ASP A 2 1.85 -16.80 -8.76
CA ASP A 2 2.70 -15.70 -9.22
C ASP A 2 1.93 -14.38 -9.13
N GLY A 3 2.59 -13.28 -8.73
CA GLY A 3 1.97 -11.94 -8.61
C GLY A 3 1.23 -11.46 -9.87
N LEU A 4 1.54 -12.06 -11.02
CA LEU A 4 0.83 -11.89 -12.29
C LEU A 4 -0.66 -12.28 -12.21
N SER A 5 -0.99 -13.36 -11.49
CA SER A 5 -2.39 -13.81 -11.34
C SER A 5 -3.20 -12.81 -10.50
N VAL A 6 -2.59 -12.23 -9.46
CA VAL A 6 -3.23 -11.22 -8.61
C VAL A 6 -3.40 -9.91 -9.37
N ALA A 7 -2.38 -9.49 -10.13
CA ALA A 7 -2.45 -8.28 -10.96
C ALA A 7 -3.60 -8.36 -12.00
N ALA A 8 -3.80 -9.52 -12.63
CA ALA A 8 -4.90 -9.72 -13.57
C ALA A 8 -6.27 -9.59 -12.88
N SER A 9 -6.46 -10.20 -11.71
CA SER A 9 -7.70 -10.08 -10.93
C SER A 9 -7.98 -8.64 -10.50
N ILE A 10 -6.95 -7.90 -10.08
CA ILE A 10 -7.07 -6.47 -9.75
C ILE A 10 -7.59 -5.67 -10.94
N ILE A 11 -6.99 -5.88 -12.13
CA ILE A 11 -7.41 -5.17 -13.35
C ILE A 11 -8.87 -5.48 -13.68
N ALA A 12 -9.29 -6.75 -13.58
CA ALA A 12 -10.66 -7.15 -13.84
C ALA A 12 -11.66 -6.48 -12.89
N VAL A 13 -11.37 -6.45 -11.58
CA VAL A 13 -12.23 -5.78 -10.57
C VAL A 13 -12.32 -4.28 -10.82
N VAL A 14 -11.20 -3.62 -11.16
CA VAL A 14 -11.18 -2.18 -11.47
C VAL A 14 -12.02 -1.86 -12.72
N ASP A 15 -11.88 -2.64 -13.80
CA ASP A 15 -12.64 -2.42 -15.05
C ASP A 15 -14.15 -2.54 -14.83
N VAL A 16 -14.60 -3.59 -14.13
CA VAL A 16 -16.02 -3.77 -13.80
C VAL A 16 -16.52 -2.64 -12.89
N SER A 17 -15.73 -2.22 -11.89
CA SER A 17 -16.09 -1.11 -11.00
C SER A 17 -16.32 0.20 -11.75
N VAL A 18 -15.48 0.51 -12.76
CA VAL A 18 -15.63 1.72 -13.58
C VAL A 18 -16.92 1.69 -14.39
N LYS A 19 -17.28 0.53 -14.96
CA LYS A 19 -18.54 0.35 -15.68
C LYS A 19 -19.74 0.59 -14.77
N ILE A 20 -19.75 0.00 -13.57
CA ILE A 20 -20.84 0.18 -12.59
C ILE A 20 -20.95 1.61 -12.11
N ILE A 21 -19.84 2.30 -11.83
CA ILE A 21 -19.85 3.73 -11.47
C ILE A 21 -20.48 4.57 -12.59
N THR A 22 -20.18 4.24 -13.85
CA THR A 22 -20.77 4.91 -15.01
C THR A 22 -22.28 4.67 -15.07
N LEU A 23 -22.74 3.43 -14.85
CA LEU A 23 -24.17 3.10 -14.79
C LEU A 23 -24.86 3.81 -13.61
N CYS A 24 -24.23 3.87 -12.44
CA CYS A 24 -24.73 4.62 -11.28
C CYS A 24 -24.98 6.10 -11.62
N SER A 25 -24.09 6.72 -12.41
CA SER A 25 -24.28 8.10 -12.85
C SER A 25 -25.48 8.30 -13.79
N GLN A 26 -25.85 7.27 -14.57
CA GLN A 26 -27.04 7.30 -15.42
C GLN A 26 -28.31 7.12 -14.60
N TYR A 27 -28.30 6.16 -13.66
CA TYR A 27 -29.40 5.92 -12.74
C TYR A 27 -29.67 7.11 -11.81
N SER A 28 -28.64 7.81 -11.31
CA SER A 28 -28.83 8.96 -10.41
C SER A 28 -29.55 10.14 -11.09
N ARG A 29 -29.43 10.25 -12.42
CA ARG A 29 -30.14 11.25 -13.24
C ARG A 29 -31.59 10.86 -13.49
N ALA A 30 -31.88 9.56 -13.59
CA ALA A 30 -33.19 9.06 -13.99
C ALA A 30 -34.09 8.61 -12.81
N VAL A 31 -33.51 8.28 -11.64
CA VAL A 31 -34.21 7.74 -10.48
C VAL A 31 -34.01 8.63 -9.27
N VAL A 32 -35.11 9.13 -8.69
CA VAL A 32 -35.08 9.96 -7.48
C VAL A 32 -35.05 9.12 -6.20
N ASN A 33 -35.83 8.03 -6.15
CA ASN A 33 -36.07 7.27 -4.92
C ASN A 33 -34.91 6.35 -4.48
N ALA A 34 -33.86 6.22 -5.30
CA ALA A 34 -32.69 5.37 -5.00
C ALA A 34 -31.38 6.17 -4.96
N LYS A 35 -31.44 7.51 -4.93
CA LYS A 35 -30.24 8.36 -5.01
C LYS A 35 -29.23 8.10 -3.89
N ALA A 36 -29.70 7.80 -2.68
CA ALA A 36 -28.84 7.49 -1.54
C ALA A 36 -28.04 6.20 -1.79
N ASP A 37 -28.73 5.12 -2.17
CA ASP A 37 -28.12 3.82 -2.48
C ASP A 37 -27.12 3.94 -3.63
N ILE A 38 -27.49 4.64 -4.70
CA ILE A 38 -26.63 4.90 -5.86
C ILE A 38 -25.37 5.68 -5.45
N ALA A 39 -25.51 6.72 -4.63
CA ALA A 39 -24.39 7.53 -4.18
C ALA A 39 -23.45 6.74 -3.25
N ARG A 40 -24.01 5.94 -2.35
CA ARG A 40 -23.24 5.10 -1.41
C ARG A 40 -22.49 4.00 -2.17
N LEU A 41 -23.14 3.32 -3.12
CA LEU A 41 -22.50 2.34 -4.00
C LEU A 41 -21.35 2.96 -4.82
N ALA A 42 -21.59 4.11 -5.47
CA ALA A 42 -20.55 4.79 -6.25
C ALA A 42 -19.34 5.20 -5.38
N THR A 43 -19.59 5.63 -4.14
CA THR A 43 -18.54 6.00 -3.18
C THR A 43 -17.72 4.78 -2.76
N LEU A 44 -18.38 3.66 -2.45
CA LEU A 44 -17.72 2.40 -2.10
C LEU A 44 -16.83 1.89 -3.23
N LEU A 45 -17.33 1.84 -4.46
CA LEU A 45 -16.57 1.39 -5.63
C LEU A 45 -15.38 2.29 -5.95
N LYS A 46 -15.53 3.61 -5.73
CA LYS A 46 -14.41 4.55 -5.86
C LYS A 46 -13.33 4.30 -4.81
N GLY A 47 -13.73 4.00 -3.57
CA GLY A 47 -12.83 3.59 -2.48
C GLY A 47 -12.09 2.31 -2.83
N LEU A 48 -12.82 1.27 -3.23
CA LEU A 48 -12.26 -0.02 -3.65
C LEU A 48 -11.26 0.14 -4.79
N ARG A 49 -11.63 0.87 -5.85
CA ARG A 49 -10.71 1.16 -6.97
C ARG A 49 -9.43 1.83 -6.48
N THR A 50 -9.53 2.84 -5.61
CA THR A 50 -8.36 3.55 -5.09
C THR A 50 -7.43 2.60 -4.34
N THR A 51 -7.98 1.71 -3.51
CA THR A 51 -7.22 0.66 -2.83
C THR A 51 -6.53 -0.29 -3.81
N LEU A 52 -7.24 -0.74 -4.84
CA LEU A 52 -6.74 -1.68 -5.84
C LEU A 52 -5.71 -1.06 -6.79
N ASP A 53 -5.84 0.22 -7.13
CA ASP A 53 -4.84 0.98 -7.88
C ASP A 53 -3.54 1.11 -7.06
N HIS A 54 -3.63 1.32 -5.74
CA HIS A 54 -2.46 1.25 -4.86
C HIS A 54 -1.85 -0.15 -4.83
N ALA A 55 -2.66 -1.20 -4.70
CA ALA A 55 -2.20 -2.59 -4.70
C ALA A 55 -1.45 -2.94 -5.99
N LYS A 56 -1.99 -2.54 -7.14
CA LYS A 56 -1.33 -2.70 -8.45
C LYS A 56 0.04 -2.05 -8.48
N ALA A 57 0.17 -0.83 -7.94
CA ALA A 57 1.43 -0.12 -7.86
C ALA A 57 2.45 -0.76 -6.89
N LEU A 58 2.02 -1.62 -5.96
CA LEU A 58 2.90 -2.45 -5.13
C LEU A 58 3.45 -3.64 -5.94
N ILE A 59 2.58 -4.32 -6.70
CA ILE A 59 2.94 -5.51 -7.49
C ILE A 59 3.87 -5.15 -8.64
N GLU A 60 3.64 -4.01 -9.30
CA GLU A 60 4.46 -3.54 -10.44
C GLU A 60 5.80 -2.93 -10.00
N ALA A 61 6.10 -2.86 -8.69
CA ALA A 61 7.35 -2.32 -8.20
C ALA A 61 8.55 -3.24 -8.55
N PRO A 62 9.72 -2.67 -8.95
CA PRO A 62 10.87 -3.42 -9.48
C PRO A 62 11.56 -4.36 -8.47
N GLN A 63 11.23 -4.25 -7.19
CA GLN A 63 11.59 -5.24 -6.17
C GLN A 63 10.28 -5.88 -5.75
N GLY A 64 9.89 -6.94 -6.46
CA GLY A 64 8.57 -7.55 -6.37
C GLY A 64 8.13 -7.75 -4.93
N ALA A 65 7.20 -6.92 -4.48
CA ALA A 65 6.39 -7.24 -3.32
C ALA A 65 5.53 -8.43 -3.74
N SER A 66 6.08 -9.63 -3.61
CA SER A 66 5.29 -10.85 -3.64
C SER A 66 4.37 -10.75 -2.43
N LEU A 67 3.12 -10.33 -2.67
CA LEU A 67 2.07 -10.28 -1.65
C LEU A 67 2.06 -11.64 -0.96
N SER A 68 2.54 -11.71 0.27
CA SER A 68 2.71 -12.96 1.00
C SER A 68 1.34 -13.59 1.31
N THR A 69 0.32 -12.73 1.38
CA THR A 69 -1.11 -13.07 1.51
C THR A 69 -1.80 -13.46 0.19
N SER A 70 -1.03 -13.70 -0.88
CA SER A 70 -1.53 -13.84 -2.27
C SER A 70 -2.72 -14.78 -2.43
N HIS A 71 -2.84 -15.88 -1.67
CA HIS A 71 -3.95 -16.81 -1.83
C HIS A 71 -5.27 -16.25 -1.27
N ASP A 72 -5.29 -15.75 -0.04
CA ASP A 72 -6.49 -15.14 0.56
C ASP A 72 -6.91 -13.89 -0.22
N LEU A 73 -5.93 -13.05 -0.59
CA LEU A 73 -6.21 -11.87 -1.40
C LEU A 73 -6.83 -12.24 -2.76
N GLN A 74 -6.32 -13.28 -3.42
CA GLN A 74 -6.86 -13.75 -4.69
C GLN A 74 -8.28 -14.30 -4.54
N GLU A 75 -8.57 -15.01 -3.45
CA GLU A 75 -9.91 -15.50 -3.14
C GLU A 75 -10.88 -14.34 -2.90
N GLN A 76 -10.49 -13.32 -2.12
CA GLN A 76 -11.32 -12.13 -1.90
C GLN A 76 -11.54 -11.34 -3.18
N LEU A 77 -10.52 -11.20 -4.04
CA LEU A 77 -10.63 -10.52 -5.33
C LEU A 77 -11.57 -11.28 -6.30
N ALA A 78 -11.48 -12.61 -6.35
CA ALA A 78 -12.36 -13.43 -7.16
C ALA A 78 -13.82 -13.34 -6.70
N GLY A 79 -14.05 -13.40 -5.38
CA GLY A 79 -15.37 -13.19 -4.80
C GLY A 79 -15.94 -11.80 -5.13
N CYS A 80 -15.11 -10.75 -4.95
CA CYS A 80 -15.47 -9.38 -5.28
C CYS A 80 -15.82 -9.21 -6.76
N GLN A 81 -15.00 -9.78 -7.67
CA GLN A 81 -15.25 -9.74 -9.11
C GLN A 81 -16.60 -10.37 -9.47
N SER A 82 -16.90 -11.56 -8.94
CA SER A 82 -18.17 -12.26 -9.21
C SER A 82 -19.37 -11.44 -8.74
N THR A 83 -19.33 -10.89 -7.52
CA THR A 83 -20.39 -10.02 -7.00
C THR A 83 -20.57 -8.75 -7.84
N LEU A 84 -19.47 -8.13 -8.28
CA LEU A 84 -19.54 -6.94 -9.15
C LEU A 84 -20.08 -7.29 -10.54
N GLN A 85 -19.77 -8.46 -11.09
CA GLN A 85 -20.32 -8.91 -12.36
C GLN A 85 -21.84 -9.11 -12.27
N GLU A 86 -22.33 -9.76 -11.21
CA GLU A 86 -23.78 -9.92 -10.98
C GLU A 86 -24.48 -8.55 -10.85
N LEU A 87 -23.86 -7.62 -10.11
CA LEU A 87 -24.36 -6.25 -9.95
C LEU A 87 -24.41 -5.52 -11.30
N ASN A 88 -23.35 -5.66 -12.10
CA ASN A 88 -23.25 -5.05 -13.42
C ASN A 88 -24.31 -5.58 -14.38
N GLU A 89 -24.52 -6.90 -14.44
CA GLU A 89 -25.55 -7.52 -15.29
C GLU A 89 -26.96 -7.03 -14.93
N LYS A 90 -27.29 -6.96 -13.63
CA LYS A 90 -28.59 -6.44 -13.18
C LYS A 90 -28.81 -4.98 -13.56
N LEU A 91 -27.78 -4.15 -13.48
CA LEU A 91 -27.82 -2.75 -13.91
C LEU A 91 -27.96 -2.62 -15.44
N GLU A 92 -27.14 -3.34 -16.21
CA GLU A 92 -27.18 -3.38 -17.67
C GLU A 92 -28.57 -3.81 -18.19
N LEU A 93 -29.15 -4.87 -17.62
CA LEU A 93 -30.49 -5.33 -17.99
C LEU A 93 -31.56 -4.26 -17.76
N GLY A 94 -31.43 -3.46 -16.70
CA GLY A 94 -32.34 -2.36 -16.42
C GLY A 94 -32.24 -1.23 -17.46
N VAL A 95 -31.04 -0.91 -17.92
CA VAL A 95 -30.80 0.08 -19.01
C VAL A 95 -31.29 -0.47 -20.36
N ALA A 96 -30.95 -1.71 -20.71
CA ALA A 96 -31.31 -2.34 -21.98
C ALA A 96 -32.83 -2.47 -22.17
N ARG A 97 -33.57 -2.81 -21.09
CA ARG A 97 -35.04 -2.84 -21.10
C ARG A 97 -35.66 -1.46 -21.33
N ALA A 98 -35.02 -0.39 -20.86
CA ALA A 98 -35.46 0.98 -21.09
C ALA A 98 -35.22 1.41 -22.55
N SER A 99 -34.13 0.97 -23.18
CA SER A 99 -33.77 1.30 -24.57
C SER A 99 -34.66 0.61 -25.63
N LYS A 100 -35.11 -0.63 -25.37
CA LYS A 100 -35.90 -1.44 -26.33
C LYS A 100 -37.37 -0.99 -26.49
N ARG A 101 -37.90 -0.14 -25.59
CA ARG A 101 -39.29 0.36 -25.63
C ARG A 101 -39.36 1.77 -26.24
N ARG A 102 -39.34 1.84 -27.56
CA ARG A 102 -39.28 3.09 -28.35
C ARG A 102 -40.54 3.96 -28.33
N PHE A 103 -41.57 3.65 -27.55
CA PHE A 103 -42.87 4.34 -27.70
C PHE A 103 -43.46 5.00 -26.45
N TRP A 104 -42.93 4.77 -25.25
CA TRP A 104 -43.37 5.53 -24.07
C TRP A 104 -42.21 5.73 -23.10
N VAL A 105 -41.81 6.99 -22.91
CA VAL A 105 -40.79 7.41 -21.95
C VAL A 105 -41.26 7.01 -20.55
N ARG A 106 -40.73 5.91 -20.02
CA ARG A 106 -40.79 5.60 -18.60
C ARG A 106 -39.36 5.43 -18.11
N ALA A 107 -39.02 6.30 -17.17
CA ALA A 107 -37.72 6.45 -16.53
C ALA A 107 -37.11 5.09 -16.17
N LEU A 108 -35.77 5.00 -16.27
CA LEU A 108 -35.05 3.85 -15.72
C LEU A 108 -35.61 3.52 -14.34
N LYS A 109 -35.91 2.26 -14.09
CA LYS A 109 -36.33 1.80 -12.76
C LYS A 109 -35.14 1.14 -12.10
N TRP A 110 -34.86 1.54 -10.85
CA TRP A 110 -33.82 0.89 -10.05
C TRP A 110 -34.13 -0.62 -9.92
N PRO A 111 -33.19 -1.51 -10.30
CA PRO A 111 -33.51 -2.93 -10.44
C PRO A 111 -33.43 -3.71 -9.12
N PHE A 112 -32.98 -3.10 -8.02
CA PHE A 112 -32.77 -3.77 -6.74
C PHE A 112 -33.85 -3.44 -5.71
N GLY A 113 -34.17 -4.43 -4.88
CA GLY A 113 -34.88 -4.19 -3.62
C GLY A 113 -33.94 -3.62 -2.55
N HIS A 114 -34.48 -2.93 -1.54
CA HIS A 114 -33.68 -2.34 -0.46
C HIS A 114 -32.82 -3.37 0.29
N GLY A 115 -33.38 -4.53 0.65
CA GLY A 115 -32.62 -5.60 1.32
C GLY A 115 -31.55 -6.25 0.43
N GLU A 116 -31.79 -6.32 -0.88
CA GLU A 116 -30.85 -6.88 -1.85
C GLU A 116 -29.63 -5.96 -2.04
N ILE A 117 -29.86 -4.65 -2.23
CA ILE A 117 -28.76 -3.71 -2.41
C ILE A 117 -27.94 -3.55 -1.12
N GLU A 118 -28.57 -3.54 0.06
CA GLU A 118 -27.85 -3.51 1.34
C GLU A 118 -26.99 -4.77 1.55
N ALA A 119 -27.49 -5.95 1.18
CA ALA A 119 -26.71 -7.19 1.27
C ALA A 119 -25.49 -7.16 0.35
N LEU A 120 -25.66 -6.69 -0.89
CA LEU A 120 -24.56 -6.51 -1.85
C LEU A 120 -23.53 -5.49 -1.36
N MET A 121 -23.98 -4.35 -0.83
CA MET A 121 -23.12 -3.31 -0.30
C MET A 121 -22.32 -3.79 0.91
N SER A 122 -22.97 -4.48 1.85
CA SER A 122 -22.30 -5.09 3.01
C SER A 122 -21.25 -6.13 2.60
N LEU A 123 -21.51 -6.90 1.54
CA LEU A 123 -20.54 -7.85 1.02
C LEU A 123 -19.33 -7.15 0.37
N LEU A 124 -19.57 -6.10 -0.43
CA LEU A 124 -18.50 -5.30 -1.03
C LEU A 124 -17.67 -4.54 0.01
N GLU A 125 -18.30 -3.99 1.05
CA GLU A 125 -17.62 -3.36 2.19
C GLU A 125 -16.72 -4.36 2.93
N ARG A 126 -17.19 -5.62 3.12
CA ARG A 126 -16.38 -6.69 3.71
C ARG A 126 -15.18 -7.07 2.85
N TYR A 127 -15.37 -7.23 1.53
CA TYR A 127 -14.25 -7.50 0.63
C TYR A 127 -13.24 -6.36 0.62
N HIS A 128 -13.71 -5.11 0.58
CA HIS A 128 -12.85 -3.93 0.66
C HIS A 128 -12.02 -3.91 1.94
N GLY A 129 -12.64 -4.20 3.09
CA GLY A 129 -11.96 -4.33 4.38
C GLY A 129 -10.86 -5.40 4.39
N ARG A 130 -11.19 -6.62 3.94
CA ARG A 130 -10.20 -7.72 3.89
C ARG A 130 -9.06 -7.45 2.92
N ILE A 131 -9.34 -6.87 1.76
CA ILE A 131 -8.32 -6.46 0.80
C ILE A 131 -7.41 -5.40 1.44
N MET A 132 -7.97 -4.41 2.13
CA MET A 132 -7.19 -3.40 2.85
C MET A 132 -6.31 -4.02 3.95
N ASP A 133 -6.87 -4.94 4.74
CA ASP A 133 -6.14 -5.61 5.82
C ASP A 133 -4.98 -6.47 5.26
N GLY A 134 -5.24 -7.25 4.20
CA GLY A 134 -4.21 -8.06 3.53
C GLY A 134 -3.08 -7.20 2.95
N LEU A 135 -3.43 -6.09 2.28
CA LEU A 135 -2.44 -5.13 1.77
C LEU A 135 -1.64 -4.47 2.90
N GLN A 136 -2.25 -4.27 4.07
CA GLN A 136 -1.58 -3.67 5.21
C GLN A 136 -0.59 -4.63 5.88
N VAL A 137 -0.93 -5.93 5.96
CA VAL A 137 0.01 -6.97 6.43
C VAL A 137 1.27 -6.98 5.57
N ASP A 138 1.12 -6.92 4.25
CA ASP A 138 2.26 -6.90 3.33
C ASP A 138 3.12 -5.61 3.46
N GLN A 139 2.53 -4.48 3.87
CA GLN A 139 3.26 -3.23 4.16
C GLN A 139 3.97 -3.21 5.52
N THR A 140 3.65 -4.15 6.42
CA THR A 140 4.28 -4.26 7.75
C THR A 140 5.41 -5.28 7.80
N MET A 141 5.67 -5.98 6.70
CA MET A 141 6.75 -6.97 6.62
C MET A 141 8.12 -6.31 6.79
N PRO A 142 9.04 -6.93 7.54
CA PRO A 142 10.38 -6.40 7.71
C PRO A 142 11.14 -6.41 6.38
N HIS A 143 11.72 -5.27 6.02
CA HIS A 143 12.48 -5.12 4.78
C HIS A 143 13.98 -5.17 5.05
N PHE A 144 14.73 -5.93 4.26
CA PHE A 144 16.19 -5.94 4.30
C PHE A 144 16.75 -5.43 2.96
N LEU A 145 17.03 -4.13 2.90
CA LEU A 145 17.45 -3.42 1.68
C LEU A 145 18.91 -2.96 1.77
N ILE A 146 19.82 -3.94 1.87
CA ILE A 146 21.26 -3.71 1.80
C ILE A 146 21.77 -4.18 0.43
N PRO A 147 22.34 -3.29 -0.41
CA PRO A 147 22.77 -3.65 -1.76
C PRO A 147 24.11 -4.41 -1.80
N PHE A 148 24.63 -4.81 -0.64
CA PHE A 148 25.92 -5.46 -0.49
C PHE A 148 25.76 -6.82 0.18
N PRO A 149 26.31 -7.90 -0.42
CA PRO A 149 26.35 -9.19 0.24
C PRO A 149 27.25 -9.14 1.47
N ARG A 150 27.06 -10.10 2.37
CA ARG A 150 27.97 -10.30 3.48
C ARG A 150 29.33 -10.75 2.94
N ASP A 151 30.40 -10.24 3.52
CA ASP A 151 31.75 -10.58 3.14
C ASP A 151 32.21 -11.84 3.91
N PRO A 152 32.50 -12.96 3.22
CA PRO A 152 32.93 -14.19 3.89
C PRO A 152 34.30 -14.06 4.54
N ASP A 153 35.14 -13.14 4.07
CA ASP A 153 36.50 -12.92 4.58
C ASP A 153 36.55 -11.79 5.62
N PHE A 154 35.39 -11.34 6.10
CA PHE A 154 35.30 -10.30 7.11
C PHE A 154 35.99 -10.72 8.41
N ILE A 155 36.98 -9.95 8.85
CA ILE A 155 37.67 -10.18 10.12
C ILE A 155 36.90 -9.46 11.25
N PRO A 156 36.30 -10.20 12.21
CA PRO A 156 35.51 -9.61 13.28
C PRO A 156 36.31 -8.70 14.20
N ARG A 157 35.64 -7.67 14.74
CA ARG A 157 36.21 -6.73 15.72
C ARG A 157 35.29 -6.66 16.94
N PRO A 158 35.33 -7.68 17.84
CA PRO A 158 34.31 -7.87 18.87
C PRO A 158 34.17 -6.66 19.81
N ALA A 159 35.28 -6.06 20.23
CA ALA A 159 35.27 -4.89 21.12
C ALA A 159 34.51 -3.71 20.51
N VAL A 160 34.74 -3.43 19.21
CA VAL A 160 34.06 -2.35 18.48
C VAL A 160 32.58 -2.68 18.28
N GLN A 161 32.26 -3.92 17.92
CA GLN A 161 30.87 -4.34 17.71
C GLN A 161 30.04 -4.27 19.00
N VAL A 162 30.61 -4.68 20.15
CA VAL A 162 29.96 -4.57 21.46
C VAL A 162 29.66 -3.11 21.79
N GLN A 163 30.64 -2.22 21.65
CA GLN A 163 30.47 -0.80 21.90
C GLN A 163 29.38 -0.17 21.02
N ILE A 164 29.33 -0.56 19.74
CA ILE A 164 28.30 -0.11 18.81
C ILE A 164 26.91 -0.59 19.26
N ARG A 165 26.77 -1.86 19.64
CA ARG A 165 25.49 -2.41 20.12
C ARG A 165 24.99 -1.66 21.35
N GLU A 166 25.86 -1.43 22.32
CA GLU A 166 25.53 -0.68 23.54
C GLU A 166 24.99 0.72 23.21
N GLN A 167 25.63 1.44 22.30
CA GLN A 167 25.18 2.79 21.89
C GLN A 167 23.86 2.77 21.10
N LEU A 168 23.53 1.65 20.44
CA LEU A 168 22.30 1.46 19.68
C LEU A 168 21.14 0.86 20.47
N THR A 169 21.29 0.62 21.78
CA THR A 169 20.21 0.06 22.63
C THR A 169 19.08 1.04 22.95
N GLY A 170 19.28 2.35 22.79
CA GLY A 170 18.29 3.40 23.09
C GLY A 170 17.22 3.60 22.00
N LYS A 171 16.06 4.14 22.38
CA LYS A 171 15.04 4.59 21.42
C LYS A 171 15.59 5.74 20.59
N ALA A 172 15.54 5.61 19.26
CA ALA A 172 16.04 6.60 18.30
C ALA A 172 17.55 6.95 18.47
N SER A 173 18.36 5.98 18.92
CA SER A 173 19.82 6.11 18.97
C SER A 173 20.43 6.43 17.60
N ARG A 174 21.49 7.23 17.61
CA ARG A 174 22.27 7.60 16.41
C ARG A 174 23.75 7.34 16.69
N LEU A 175 24.45 6.82 15.70
CA LEU A 175 25.87 6.49 15.77
C LEU A 175 26.58 6.96 14.51
N ALA A 176 27.81 7.46 14.67
CA ALA A 176 28.69 7.78 13.55
C ALA A 176 29.98 6.96 13.63
N LEU A 177 30.36 6.30 12.54
CA LEU A 177 31.66 5.63 12.39
C LEU A 177 32.65 6.60 11.75
N ILE A 178 33.65 7.05 12.51
CA ILE A 178 34.63 8.04 12.07
C ILE A 178 36.02 7.40 12.02
N GLY A 179 36.78 7.70 10.97
CA GLY A 179 38.15 7.19 10.81
C GLY A 179 38.67 7.37 9.39
N MET A 180 39.95 7.12 9.19
CA MET A 180 40.63 7.28 7.91
C MET A 180 40.06 6.38 6.81
N GLY A 181 40.24 6.78 5.54
CA GLY A 181 39.88 5.96 4.38
C GLY A 181 40.58 4.59 4.42
N GLY A 182 39.92 3.54 3.95
CA GLY A 182 40.49 2.18 3.89
C GLY A 182 40.38 1.34 5.17
N PHE A 183 40.01 1.92 6.33
CA PHE A 183 39.90 1.19 7.60
C PHE A 183 38.65 0.29 7.76
N GLY A 184 37.92 0.03 6.68
CA GLY A 184 36.79 -0.92 6.70
C GLY A 184 35.51 -0.43 7.40
N LYS A 185 35.31 0.88 7.59
CA LYS A 185 34.09 1.43 8.22
C LYS A 185 32.80 1.00 7.53
N SER A 186 32.78 1.07 6.20
CA SER A 186 31.63 0.62 5.39
C SER A 186 31.42 -0.88 5.51
N GLN A 187 32.50 -1.66 5.56
CA GLN A 187 32.44 -3.11 5.74
C GLN A 187 31.86 -3.50 7.10
N LEU A 188 32.29 -2.80 8.16
CA LEU A 188 31.73 -2.97 9.50
C LEU A 188 30.24 -2.62 9.54
N ALA A 189 29.82 -1.54 8.85
CA ALA A 189 28.40 -1.17 8.77
C ALA A 189 27.55 -2.22 8.03
N ILE A 190 28.08 -2.80 6.95
CA ILE A 190 27.42 -3.90 6.21
C ILE A 190 27.29 -5.12 7.13
N GLU A 191 28.36 -5.52 7.80
CA GLU A 191 28.32 -6.67 8.72
C GLU A 191 27.30 -6.48 9.84
N LEU A 192 27.27 -5.30 10.47
CA LEU A 192 26.30 -4.97 11.51
C LEU A 192 24.86 -5.03 11.00
N ALA A 193 24.62 -4.58 9.76
CA ALA A 193 23.28 -4.67 9.15
C ALA A 193 22.82 -6.14 9.02
N HIS A 194 23.69 -7.02 8.54
CA HIS A 194 23.42 -8.46 8.44
C HIS A 194 23.24 -9.14 9.81
N GLU A 195 24.04 -8.77 10.81
CA GLU A 195 23.92 -9.27 12.19
C GLU A 195 22.59 -8.84 12.83
N VAL A 196 22.18 -7.58 12.66
CA VAL A 196 20.91 -7.04 13.16
C VAL A 196 19.73 -7.77 12.53
N HIS A 197 19.76 -7.98 11.21
CA HIS A 197 18.69 -8.69 10.51
C HIS A 197 18.61 -10.16 10.94
N SER A 198 19.76 -10.82 11.08
CA SER A 198 19.82 -12.23 11.51
C SER A 198 19.34 -12.42 12.96
N SER A 199 19.66 -11.47 13.84
CA SER A 199 19.28 -11.53 15.27
C SER A 199 17.86 -11.04 15.54
N ASN A 200 17.32 -10.17 14.67
CA ASN A 200 15.97 -9.62 14.78
C ASN A 200 15.33 -9.56 13.38
N PRO A 201 14.81 -10.68 12.85
CA PRO A 201 14.19 -10.71 11.53
C PRO A 201 13.03 -9.72 11.38
N GLU A 202 12.36 -9.36 12.48
CA GLU A 202 11.28 -8.37 12.57
C GLU A 202 11.73 -6.91 12.33
N LYS A 203 13.04 -6.63 12.32
CA LYS A 203 13.55 -5.28 12.09
C LYS A 203 13.82 -5.04 10.61
N SER A 204 13.26 -3.94 10.10
CA SER A 204 13.65 -3.43 8.79
C SER A 204 15.01 -2.75 8.84
N VAL A 205 15.86 -3.03 7.84
CA VAL A 205 17.19 -2.44 7.69
C VAL A 205 17.31 -1.83 6.30
N PHE A 206 17.76 -0.57 6.25
CA PHE A 206 17.80 0.23 5.04
C PHE A 206 19.18 0.85 4.82
N TRP A 207 19.66 0.83 3.57
CA TRP A 207 20.91 1.48 3.19
C TRP A 207 20.66 2.77 2.39
N LEU A 208 21.17 3.90 2.88
CA LEU A 208 21.03 5.21 2.23
C LEU A 208 22.40 5.81 1.92
N ARG A 209 22.59 6.34 0.70
CA ARG A 209 23.83 7.05 0.32
C ARG A 209 23.69 8.53 0.63
N GLY A 210 24.54 9.05 1.51
CA GLY A 210 24.50 10.44 1.97
C GLY A 210 25.67 11.32 1.53
N ASN A 211 26.38 11.00 0.45
CA ASN A 211 27.56 11.78 0.04
C ASN A 211 27.24 13.17 -0.54
N SER A 212 25.99 13.46 -0.90
CA SER A 212 25.49 14.77 -1.33
C SER A 212 23.98 14.85 -1.13
N ARG A 213 23.39 16.06 -1.19
CA ARG A 213 21.93 16.23 -1.13
C ARG A 213 21.22 15.47 -2.25
N ALA A 214 21.72 15.56 -3.48
CA ALA A 214 21.13 14.91 -4.64
C ALA A 214 21.11 13.38 -4.51
N THR A 215 22.22 12.79 -4.04
CA THR A 215 22.32 11.33 -3.84
C THR A 215 21.55 10.84 -2.63
N PHE A 216 21.41 11.66 -1.59
CA PHE A 216 20.56 11.36 -0.44
C PHE A 216 19.09 11.35 -0.83
N GLU A 217 18.63 12.37 -1.55
CA GLU A 217 17.27 12.45 -2.08
C GLU A 217 16.97 11.29 -3.06
N ALA A 218 17.91 10.97 -3.94
CA ALA A 218 17.79 9.81 -4.82
C ALA A 218 17.71 8.49 -4.04
N SER A 219 18.45 8.34 -2.93
CA SER A 219 18.37 7.16 -2.07
C SER A 219 17.01 7.05 -1.38
N TYR A 220 16.45 8.17 -0.91
CA TYR A 220 15.09 8.19 -0.35
C TYR A 220 14.02 7.86 -1.39
N ARG A 221 14.16 8.35 -2.64
CA ARG A 221 13.27 7.97 -3.75
C ARG A 221 13.35 6.48 -4.03
N SER A 222 14.56 5.95 -4.18
CA SER A 222 14.77 4.51 -4.38
C SER A 222 14.16 3.68 -3.24
N LEU A 223 14.29 4.14 -2.00
CA LEU A 223 13.69 3.47 -0.86
C LEU A 223 12.15 3.58 -0.86
N ALA A 224 11.59 4.74 -1.20
CA ALA A 224 10.15 4.91 -1.37
C ALA A 224 9.59 4.03 -2.50
N ASP A 225 10.36 3.81 -3.55
CA ASP A 225 10.03 2.88 -4.64
C ASP A 225 10.07 1.43 -4.17
N SER A 226 11.12 1.01 -3.44
CA SER A 226 11.22 -0.33 -2.86
C SER A 226 10.12 -0.64 -1.83
N LEU A 227 9.73 0.36 -1.03
CA LEU A 227 8.62 0.28 -0.09
C LEU A 227 7.26 0.53 -0.74
N ALA A 228 7.26 0.81 -2.05
CA ALA A 228 6.11 1.14 -2.88
C ALA A 228 5.14 2.13 -2.20
N LEU A 229 5.72 3.17 -1.57
CA LEU A 229 4.98 4.18 -0.83
C LEU A 229 3.95 4.89 -1.74
N PRO A 230 2.72 5.16 -1.27
CA PRO A 230 1.76 5.93 -2.04
C PRO A 230 2.28 7.34 -2.29
N ARG A 231 1.97 7.90 -3.48
CA ARG A 231 2.39 9.26 -3.91
C ARG A 231 3.90 9.48 -4.07
N ARG A 232 4.73 8.43 -4.04
CA ARG A 232 6.19 8.51 -4.24
C ARG A 232 6.62 9.19 -5.55
N HIS A 233 5.78 9.14 -6.59
CA HIS A 233 6.04 9.76 -7.90
C HIS A 233 5.42 11.16 -8.07
N ASP A 234 4.74 11.70 -7.06
CA ASP A 234 4.18 13.05 -7.15
C ASP A 234 5.29 14.11 -6.96
N PRO A 235 5.57 14.96 -7.96
CA PRO A 235 6.61 15.97 -7.88
C PRO A 235 6.38 17.02 -6.78
N LYS A 236 5.16 17.16 -6.27
CA LYS A 236 4.84 18.07 -5.14
C LYS A 236 5.06 17.44 -3.77
N THR A 237 5.33 16.14 -3.71
CA THR A 237 5.48 15.42 -2.44
C THR A 237 6.91 15.53 -1.91
N ASN A 238 7.06 15.90 -0.64
CA ASN A 238 8.33 15.83 0.06
C ASN A 238 8.65 14.36 0.39
N ILE A 239 9.61 13.79 -0.34
CA ILE A 239 9.97 12.37 -0.23
C ILE A 239 10.49 12.00 1.17
N PHE A 240 11.20 12.90 1.84
CA PHE A 240 11.70 12.67 3.19
C PHE A 240 10.56 12.53 4.19
N ALA A 241 9.59 13.45 4.12
CA ALA A 241 8.40 13.42 4.97
C ALA A 241 7.54 12.18 4.68
N LEU A 242 7.39 11.79 3.41
CA LEU A 242 6.63 10.61 3.02
C LEU A 242 7.22 9.33 3.60
N THR A 243 8.53 9.13 3.41
CA THR A 243 9.25 7.95 3.90
C THR A 243 9.23 7.87 5.43
N ILE A 244 9.54 8.97 6.11
CA ILE A 244 9.55 9.01 7.57
C ILE A 244 8.13 8.77 8.11
N SER A 245 7.12 9.45 7.56
CA SER A 245 5.73 9.30 8.01
C SER A 245 5.22 7.88 7.82
N MET A 246 5.54 7.20 6.71
CA MET A 246 5.08 5.83 6.47
C MET A 246 5.82 4.81 7.33
N CYS A 247 7.16 4.91 7.43
CA CYS A 247 7.94 4.03 8.30
C CYS A 247 7.54 4.19 9.77
N PHE A 248 7.16 5.40 10.20
CA PHE A 248 6.57 5.63 11.52
C PHE A 248 5.13 5.11 11.64
N LEU A 249 4.28 5.23 10.61
CA LEU A 249 2.90 4.68 10.62
C LEU A 249 2.89 3.15 10.68
N VAL A 250 3.84 2.49 10.00
CA VAL A 250 4.06 1.04 10.05
C VAL A 250 4.46 0.60 11.46
N LEU A 251 5.33 1.35 12.15
CA LEU A 251 5.64 1.10 13.57
C LEU A 251 4.51 1.51 14.54
N TRP A 252 3.68 2.50 14.19
CA TRP A 252 2.64 3.08 15.06
C TRP A 252 1.46 2.14 15.29
N ARG A 253 1.13 1.26 14.34
CA ARG A 253 -0.01 0.34 14.47
C ARG A 253 0.31 -1.02 15.08
N SER A 254 1.59 -1.40 15.17
CA SER A 254 2.02 -2.64 15.83
C SER A 254 2.11 -2.51 17.36
N LEU A 255 2.04 -1.29 17.91
CA LEU A 255 2.08 -1.04 19.36
C LEU A 255 1.11 0.10 19.73
N GLN A 256 0.08 -0.20 20.53
CA GLN A 256 -0.85 0.78 21.10
C GLN A 256 -0.10 1.81 21.98
N TRP A 257 0.24 2.99 21.46
CA TRP A 257 0.71 4.13 22.28
C TRP A 257 0.19 5.48 21.77
N ARG A 258 -0.20 6.36 22.70
CA ARG A 258 -0.69 7.73 22.44
C ARG A 258 0.47 8.72 22.25
N PRO A 259 0.33 9.77 21.41
CA PRO A 259 1.42 10.68 21.14
C PRO A 259 1.58 11.71 22.25
N ILE A 260 2.81 11.88 22.72
CA ILE A 260 3.28 13.09 23.39
C ILE A 260 4.36 13.65 22.46
N TYR A 261 4.06 14.75 21.76
CA TYR A 261 4.92 15.94 21.49
C TYR A 261 4.44 16.76 20.28
N PRO A 262 4.66 18.10 20.28
CA PRO A 262 3.95 19.07 19.47
C PRO A 262 4.61 19.42 18.12
N LYS A 263 3.77 19.93 17.22
CA LYS A 263 3.96 20.21 15.78
C LYS A 263 5.06 21.21 15.35
N GLN A 264 6.02 21.64 16.18
CA GLN A 264 6.82 22.85 15.86
C GLN A 264 8.32 22.67 15.53
N ALA A 265 8.86 21.45 15.43
CA ALA A 265 10.31 21.26 15.27
C ALA A 265 10.82 20.94 13.85
N MET A 266 10.04 21.13 12.78
CA MET A 266 10.47 20.76 11.41
C MET A 266 10.89 21.93 10.50
N GLU A 267 10.98 23.17 11.01
CA GLU A 267 11.25 24.33 10.14
C GLU A 267 12.63 24.99 10.33
N LYS A 268 13.50 24.45 11.19
CA LYS A 268 14.84 25.03 11.40
C LYS A 268 15.91 23.98 11.68
N SER A 269 16.30 23.19 10.68
CA SER A 269 17.67 22.68 10.59
C SER A 269 17.95 22.20 9.15
N TRP A 270 18.87 22.90 8.49
CA TRP A 270 19.52 22.59 7.20
C TRP A 270 18.79 22.99 5.92
#